data_AF-A0A5J4URA2-F1
#
_entry.id   AF-A0A5J4URA2-F1
#
_cell.length_a   1.000
_cell.length_b   1.000
_cell.length_c   1.000
_cell.angle_alpha   90.00
_cell.angle_beta   90.00
_cell.angle_gamma   90.00
#
_symmetry.space_group_name_H-M   'P 1'
#
loop_
_entity.id
_entity.type
_entity.pdbx_description
1 polymer ?
#
loop_
_entity_poly.entity_id
_entity_poly.type
_entity_poly.pdbx_seq_one_letter_code
_entity_poly.pdbx_strand_id
1 'polypeptide(L)'
;MAMSENYETVILSADVLPYLAENKENHNDIIAERFPNTMSKFLTSGDPKLIIQELALAQHLLYFGSDLTKQKVKQAVPLNIVSKLTQEGDQDTALIAQLLIDQLLIIS
;
A
#
# COMPACT_ATOMS: atom_id res chain seq x y z
N MET A 1 24.81 0.29 15.94
CA MET A 1 23.57 0.88 16.50
C MET A 1 22.94 1.87 15.51
N ALA A 2 22.88 1.53 14.21
CA ALA A 2 22.33 2.39 13.14
C ALA A 2 21.22 1.69 12.32
N MET A 3 20.97 0.40 12.57
CA MET A 3 19.89 -0.38 11.95
C MET A 3 18.53 -0.12 12.61
N SER A 4 18.50 0.40 13.85
CA SER A 4 17.26 0.63 14.62
C SER A 4 16.52 1.91 14.22
N GLU A 5 17.23 3.04 14.11
CA GLU A 5 16.62 4.35 13.83
C GLU A 5 16.05 4.43 12.41
N ASN A 6 16.75 3.86 11.43
CA ASN A 6 16.27 3.82 10.04
C ASN A 6 15.03 2.93 9.88
N TYR A 7 14.93 1.83 10.63
CA TYR A 7 13.78 0.93 10.56
C TYR A 7 12.55 1.51 11.27
N GLU A 8 12.74 2.10 12.45
CA GLU A 8 11.68 2.82 13.17
C GLU A 8 11.14 3.99 12.34
N THR A 9 12.03 4.75 11.70
CA THR A 9 11.63 5.83 10.78
C THR A 9 10.80 5.30 9.60
N VAL A 10 11.17 4.15 9.04
CA VAL A 10 10.41 3.53 7.94
C VAL A 10 9.02 3.10 8.40
N ILE A 11 8.90 2.44 9.56
CA ILE A 11 7.59 2.01 10.10
C ILE A 11 6.69 3.21 10.38
N LEU A 12 7.23 4.24 11.02
CA LEU A 12 6.46 5.46 11.34
C LEU A 12 6.04 6.20 10.07
N SER A 13 6.92 6.27 9.07
CA SER A 13 6.56 6.89 7.78
C SER A 13 5.44 6.11 7.10
N ALA A 14 5.54 4.79 7.05
CA ALA A 14 4.53 3.92 6.45
C ALA A 14 3.19 3.94 7.22
N ASP A 15 3.19 4.16 8.55
CA ASP A 15 1.98 4.42 9.33
C ASP A 15 1.28 5.73 8.91
N VAL A 16 2.04 6.78 8.61
CA VAL A 16 1.50 8.13 8.34
C VAL A 16 1.02 8.31 6.90
N LEU A 17 1.63 7.60 5.94
CA LEU A 17 1.33 7.74 4.52
C LEU A 17 -0.15 7.51 4.14
N PRO A 18 -0.86 6.50 4.67
CA PRO A 18 -2.29 6.32 4.40
C PRO A 18 -3.13 7.55 4.79
N TYR A 19 -2.83 8.18 5.92
CA TYR A 19 -3.54 9.39 6.37
C TYR A 19 -3.22 10.60 5.50
N LEU A 20 -1.96 10.74 5.04
CA LEU A 20 -1.60 11.77 4.08
C LEU A 20 -2.29 11.56 2.73
N ALA A 21 -2.53 10.31 2.33
CA ALA A 21 -3.24 9.96 1.11
C ALA A 21 -4.73 10.33 1.14
N GLU A 22 -5.30 10.73 2.28
CA GLU A 22 -6.65 11.30 2.32
C GLU A 22 -6.74 12.66 1.60
N ASN A 23 -5.65 13.43 1.59
CA ASN A 23 -5.57 14.69 0.83
C ASN A 23 -5.07 14.44 -0.60
N LYS A 24 -5.90 14.76 -1.59
CA LYS A 24 -5.60 14.64 -3.03
C LYS A 24 -4.35 15.39 -3.48
N GLU A 25 -4.01 16.50 -2.82
CA GLU A 25 -2.82 17.29 -3.14
C GLU A 25 -1.51 16.50 -2.91
N ASN A 26 -1.53 15.52 -2.00
CA ASN A 26 -0.35 14.71 -1.67
C ASN A 26 -0.13 13.55 -2.65
N HIS A 27 -1.11 13.21 -3.50
CA HIS A 27 -1.09 11.97 -4.28
C HIS A 27 0.06 11.90 -5.28
N ASN A 28 0.39 13.03 -5.92
CA ASN A 28 1.47 13.05 -6.90
C ASN A 28 2.83 12.75 -6.27
N ASP A 29 3.08 13.24 -5.07
CA ASP A 29 4.33 13.02 -4.34
C ASP A 29 4.40 11.59 -3.80
N ILE A 30 3.27 11.06 -3.29
CA ILE A 30 3.17 9.67 -2.80
C ILE A 30 3.39 8.66 -3.93
N ILE A 31 2.80 8.90 -5.11
CA ILE A 31 2.82 7.98 -6.26
C ILE A 31 4.01 8.20 -7.20
N ALA A 32 4.88 9.19 -6.93
CA ALA A 32 6.08 9.44 -7.72
C ALA A 32 6.87 8.14 -7.98
N GLU A 33 7.63 8.08 -9.08
CA GLU A 33 8.13 6.87 -9.80
C GLU A 33 8.69 5.69 -8.98
N ARG A 34 8.94 5.85 -7.69
CA ARG A 34 9.36 4.80 -6.76
C ARG A 34 8.22 3.98 -6.16
N PHE A 35 6.97 4.43 -6.27
CA PHE A 35 5.81 3.79 -5.64
C PHE A 35 5.68 2.28 -5.94
N PRO A 36 5.78 1.79 -7.20
CA PRO A 36 5.65 0.36 -7.49
C PRO A 36 6.74 -0.52 -6.87
N ASN A 37 7.97 -0.01 -6.82
CA ASN A 37 9.12 -0.73 -6.27
C ASN A 37 9.08 -0.79 -4.74
N THR A 38 8.68 0.31 -4.09
CA THR A 38 8.51 0.36 -2.64
C THR A 38 7.36 -0.55 -2.20
N MET A 39 6.24 -0.54 -2.92
CA MET A 39 5.09 -1.38 -2.64
C MET A 39 5.45 -2.87 -2.64
N SER A 40 6.08 -3.34 -3.72
CA SER A 40 6.50 -4.75 -3.82
C SER A 40 7.47 -5.14 -2.69
N LYS A 41 8.38 -4.23 -2.32
CA LYS A 41 9.32 -4.45 -1.22
C LYS A 41 8.62 -4.57 0.13
N PHE A 42 7.66 -3.72 0.44
CA PHE A 42 6.97 -3.75 1.74
C PHE A 42 6.01 -4.92 1.85
N LEU A 43 5.27 -5.24 0.79
CA LEU A 43 4.38 -6.42 0.75
C LEU A 43 5.12 -7.75 0.87
N THR A 44 6.42 -7.80 0.57
CA THR A 44 7.26 -9.00 0.67
C THR A 44 8.25 -8.96 1.85
N SER A 45 8.17 -7.94 2.70
CA SER A 45 9.11 -7.72 3.80
C SER A 45 9.06 -8.79 4.90
N GLY A 46 7.94 -9.51 5.02
CA GLY A 46 7.67 -10.43 6.11
C GLY A 46 7.32 -9.73 7.43
N ASP A 47 7.27 -8.39 7.45
CA ASP A 47 6.81 -7.59 8.58
C ASP A 47 5.31 -7.31 8.44
N PRO A 48 4.45 -7.90 9.30
CA PRO A 48 3.00 -7.73 9.21
C PRO A 48 2.57 -6.27 9.25
N LYS A 49 3.28 -5.43 10.02
CA LYS A 49 2.94 -4.01 10.16
C LYS A 49 3.18 -3.26 8.85
N LEU A 50 4.34 -3.46 8.21
CA LEU A 50 4.63 -2.85 6.91
C LEU A 50 3.68 -3.35 5.82
N ILE A 51 3.32 -4.63 5.84
CA ILE A 51 2.37 -5.21 4.88
C ILE A 51 1.00 -4.55 5.01
N ILE A 52 0.45 -4.47 6.22
CA ILE A 52 -0.86 -3.85 6.48
C ILE A 52 -0.86 -2.37 6.07
N GLN A 53 0.18 -1.63 6.43
CA GLN A 53 0.31 -0.21 6.07
C GLN A 53 0.35 0.01 4.55
N GLU A 54 1.10 -0.83 3.83
CA GLU A 54 1.20 -0.72 2.37
C GLU A 54 -0.13 -1.06 1.69
N LEU A 55 -0.82 -2.11 2.16
CA LEU A 55 -2.17 -2.44 1.69
C LEU A 55 -3.17 -1.30 1.97
N ALA A 56 -3.11 -0.71 3.17
CA ALA A 56 -3.95 0.42 3.55
C ALA A 56 -3.66 1.67 2.69
N LEU A 57 -2.38 1.97 2.43
CA LEU A 57 -1.99 3.09 1.56
C LEU A 57 -2.60 2.94 0.16
N ALA A 58 -2.48 1.75 -0.43
CA ALA A 58 -3.08 1.46 -1.72
C ALA A 58 -4.61 1.71 -1.69
N GLN A 59 -5.32 1.20 -0.69
CA GLN A 59 -6.76 1.43 -0.55
C GLN A 59 -7.13 2.91 -0.41
N HIS A 60 -6.39 3.68 0.39
CA HIS A 60 -6.66 5.11 0.57
C HIS A 60 -6.48 5.87 -0.75
N LEU A 61 -5.42 5.55 -1.50
CA LEU A 61 -5.20 6.13 -2.82
C LEU A 61 -6.30 5.71 -3.82
N LEU A 62 -6.83 4.48 -3.73
CA LEU A 62 -7.97 4.07 -4.57
C LEU A 62 -9.28 4.77 -4.18
N TYR A 63 -9.49 5.03 -2.89
CA TYR A 63 -10.71 5.64 -2.38
C TYR A 63 -10.74 7.16 -2.60
N PHE A 64 -9.71 7.87 -2.12
CA PHE A 64 -9.60 9.33 -2.20
C PHE A 64 -9.01 9.82 -3.53
N GLY A 65 -8.40 8.93 -4.31
CA GLY A 65 -7.72 9.25 -5.57
C GLY A 65 -8.55 9.98 -6.61
N SER A 66 -7.88 10.77 -7.44
CA SER A 66 -8.38 11.09 -8.78
C SER A 66 -8.39 9.84 -9.67
N ASP A 67 -9.08 9.87 -10.81
CA ASP A 67 -9.07 8.74 -11.75
C ASP A 67 -7.65 8.40 -12.22
N LEU A 68 -6.81 9.42 -12.43
CA LEU A 68 -5.39 9.22 -12.75
C LEU A 68 -4.63 8.53 -11.62
N THR A 69 -4.85 8.95 -10.37
CA THR A 69 -4.27 8.31 -9.18
C THR A 69 -4.68 6.84 -9.12
N LYS A 70 -5.98 6.55 -9.26
CA LYS A 70 -6.53 5.20 -9.22
C LYS A 70 -5.92 4.30 -10.29
N GLN A 71 -5.80 4.80 -11.52
CA GLN A 71 -5.19 4.05 -12.62
C GLN A 71 -3.71 3.75 -12.36
N LYS A 72 -2.94 4.72 -11.85
CA LYS A 72 -1.52 4.48 -11.49
C LYS A 72 -1.38 3.43 -10.38
N VAL A 73 -2.21 3.52 -9.34
CA VAL A 73 -2.20 2.53 -8.25
C VAL A 73 -2.59 1.16 -8.77
N LYS A 74 -3.65 1.05 -9.59
CA LYS A 74 -4.07 -0.20 -10.23
C LYS A 74 -2.95 -0.86 -11.05
N GLN A 75 -2.14 -0.07 -11.74
CA GLN A 75 -0.98 -0.55 -12.50
C GLN A 75 0.20 -0.95 -11.60
N ALA A 76 0.34 -0.31 -10.43
CA ALA A 76 1.45 -0.52 -9.52
C ALA A 76 1.23 -1.71 -8.57
N VAL A 77 -0.02 -2.03 -8.21
CA VAL A 77 -0.33 -3.10 -7.26
C VAL A 77 0.12 -4.46 -7.83
N PRO A 78 1.04 -5.17 -7.15
CA PRO A 78 1.44 -6.50 -7.58
C PRO A 78 0.37 -7.53 -7.19
N LEU A 79 -0.63 -7.70 -8.07
CA LEU A 79 -1.78 -8.56 -7.82
C LEU A 79 -1.42 -9.99 -7.40
N ASN A 80 -0.33 -10.55 -7.94
CA ASN A 80 0.15 -11.88 -7.54
C ASN A 80 0.54 -11.95 -6.06
N ILE A 81 1.16 -10.89 -5.53
CA ILE A 81 1.56 -10.79 -4.11
C ILE A 81 0.31 -10.57 -3.25
N VAL A 82 -0.56 -9.63 -3.64
CA VAL A 82 -1.79 -9.33 -2.88
C VAL A 82 -2.71 -10.55 -2.82
N SER A 83 -2.90 -11.28 -3.92
CA SER A 83 -3.67 -12.52 -3.94
C SER A 83 -3.08 -13.64 -3.09
N LYS A 84 -1.76 -13.63 -2.87
CA LYS A 84 -1.11 -14.58 -1.95
C LYS A 84 -1.40 -14.20 -0.49
N LEU A 85 -1.40 -12.90 -0.18
CA LEU A 85 -1.71 -12.39 1.16
C LEU A 85 -3.15 -12.68 1.60
N THR A 86 -4.11 -12.84 0.68
CA THR A 86 -5.47 -13.26 1.03
C THR A 86 -5.55 -14.69 1.56
N GLN A 87 -4.55 -15.52 1.28
CA GLN A 87 -4.50 -16.93 1.69
C GLN A 87 -3.53 -17.18 2.84
N GLU A 88 -2.39 -16.50 2.82
CA GLU A 88 -1.27 -16.76 3.73
C GLU A 88 -1.10 -15.68 4.81
N GLY A 89 -1.75 -14.52 4.65
CA GLY A 89 -1.72 -13.46 5.65
C GLY A 89 -2.45 -13.87 6.93
N ASP A 90 -2.16 -13.17 8.02
CA ASP A 90 -3.04 -13.22 9.20
C ASP A 90 -4.44 -12.69 8.86
N GLN A 91 -5.39 -12.84 9.78
CA GLN A 91 -6.79 -12.51 9.54
C GLN A 91 -6.98 -11.07 9.03
N ASP A 92 -6.26 -10.10 9.60
CA ASP A 92 -6.38 -8.70 9.24
C ASP A 92 -5.72 -8.42 7.88
N THR A 93 -4.53 -8.95 7.66
CA THR A 93 -3.81 -8.83 6.37
C THR A 93 -4.63 -9.43 5.23
N ALA A 94 -5.19 -10.63 5.43
CA ALA A 94 -5.98 -11.32 4.43
C ALA A 94 -7.27 -10.55 4.10
N LEU A 95 -7.94 -9.99 5.11
CA LEU A 95 -9.13 -9.17 4.93
C LEU A 95 -8.83 -7.90 4.12
N ILE A 96 -7.77 -7.16 4.49
CA ILE A 96 -7.40 -5.92 3.81
C ILE A 96 -6.92 -6.22 2.39
N ALA A 97 -6.16 -7.30 2.16
CA ALA A 97 -5.76 -7.73 0.83
C ALA A 97 -6.97 -8.06 -0.05
N GLN A 98 -7.99 -8.73 0.49
CA GLN A 98 -9.21 -9.05 -0.25
C GLN A 98 -9.99 -7.77 -0.62
N LEU A 99 -10.16 -6.86 0.33
CA LEU A 99 -10.81 -5.57 0.07
C LEU A 99 -10.10 -4.76 -1.02
N LEU A 100 -8.76 -4.80 -1.05
CA LEU A 100 -7.97 -4.15 -2.09
C LEU A 100 -8.24 -4.78 -3.46
N ILE A 101 -8.28 -6.11 -3.56
CA ILE A 101 -8.62 -6.82 -4.81
C ILE A 101 -10.02 -6.42 -5.30
N ASP A 102 -11.01 -6.42 -4.40
CA ASP A 102 -12.39 -6.09 -4.75
C ASP A 102 -12.50 -4.64 -5.27
N GLN A 103 -11.80 -3.69 -4.66
CA GLN A 103 -11.73 -2.31 -5.13
C GLN A 103 -11.09 -2.19 -6.52
N LEU A 104 -10.00 -2.94 -6.78
CA LEU A 104 -9.31 -2.93 -8.07
C LEU A 104 -10.18 -3.46 -9.21
N LEU A 105 -11.10 -4.37 -8.94
CA LEU A 105 -12.04 -4.92 -9.92
C LEU A 105 -13.13 -3.91 -10.33
N ILE A 106 -13.48 -2.97 -9.46
CA ILE A 106 -14.54 -1.98 -9.70
C ILE A 106 -14.02 -0.77 -10.49
N ILE A 107 -12.72 -0.49 -10.39
CA ILE A 107 -12.10 0.63 -11.08
C ILE A 107 -11.94 0.28 -12.56
N SER A 108 -12.68 0.98 -13.43
CA SER A 108 -12.60 0.88 -14.89
C SER A 108 -11.33 1.52 -15.42
#